data_AF-A0A7S2LV87-F1
#
_entry.id   AF-A0A7S2LV87-F1
#
_cell.length_a   1.000
_cell.length_b   1.000
_cell.length_c   1.000
_cell.angle_alpha   90.00
_cell.angle_beta   90.00
_cell.angle_gamma   90.00
#
_symmetry.space_group_name_H-M   'P 1'
#
loop_
_entity.id
_entity.type
_entity.pdbx_description
1 polymer ?
#
loop_
_entity_poly.entity_id
_entity_poly.type
_entity_poly.pdbx_seq_one_letter_code
_entity_poly.pdbx_strand_id
1 'polypeptide(L)'
;GSNFAGGVRSLYNDFEAPQDVGHFILCVRPDLFLPSVADFKARMDHLAAVLKAQPRAEGCEEILMPGEPESRSEAERAKSGVPLQPDVATSLQAEARELGVTFPEPLCQ
;
A
#
# COMPACT_ATOMS: atom_id res chain seq x y z
N GLY A 1 17.46 1.62 -18.67
CA GLY A 1 16.53 2.19 -19.65
C GLY A 1 16.04 3.52 -19.16
N SER A 2 15.67 3.60 -17.88
CA SER A 2 15.45 4.83 -17.12
C SER A 2 16.74 5.42 -16.54
N ASN A 3 16.62 6.59 -15.92
CA ASN A 3 17.63 7.16 -15.04
C ASN A 3 17.93 6.27 -13.83
N PHE A 4 19.11 6.47 -13.23
CA PHE A 4 19.62 5.70 -12.10
C PHE A 4 20.36 6.60 -11.11
N ALA A 5 20.39 6.20 -9.83
CA ALA A 5 21.04 6.94 -8.75
C ALA A 5 20.63 8.43 -8.74
N GLY A 6 21.59 9.36 -8.72
CA GLY A 6 21.34 10.79 -8.72
C GLY A 6 20.79 11.36 -10.03
N GLY A 7 20.59 10.54 -11.07
CA GLY A 7 19.98 10.95 -12.33
C GLY A 7 18.45 11.04 -12.28
N VAL A 8 17.80 10.46 -11.26
CA VAL A 8 16.34 10.54 -11.11
C VAL A 8 15.97 11.94 -10.62
N ARG A 9 15.19 12.69 -11.40
CA ARG A 9 14.81 14.06 -11.02
C ARG A 9 13.86 14.06 -9.83
N SER A 10 13.90 15.16 -9.06
CA SER A 10 13.10 15.30 -7.85
C SER A 10 11.61 15.44 -8.16
N LEU A 11 10.77 14.67 -7.45
CA LEU A 11 9.31 14.82 -7.51
C LEU A 11 8.84 16.14 -6.88
N TYR A 12 9.62 16.71 -5.97
CA TYR A 12 9.18 17.81 -5.11
C TYR A 12 9.73 19.18 -5.54
N ASN A 13 10.85 19.20 -6.26
CA ASN A 13 11.63 20.43 -6.48
C ASN A 13 11.97 20.70 -7.95
N ASP A 14 11.75 19.75 -8.87
CA ASP A 14 12.03 19.91 -10.30
C ASP A 14 10.81 19.48 -11.12
N PHE A 15 10.04 20.47 -11.56
CA PHE A 15 8.83 20.28 -12.36
C PHE A 15 9.05 20.61 -13.85
N GLU A 16 10.30 20.89 -14.26
CA GLU A 16 10.63 21.34 -15.63
C GLU A 16 10.69 20.18 -16.63
N ALA A 17 10.90 18.94 -16.16
CA ALA A 17 10.84 17.76 -17.02
C ALA A 17 10.42 16.48 -16.27
N PRO A 18 10.00 15.42 -16.99
CA PRO A 18 9.67 14.14 -16.40
C PRO A 18 10.84 13.51 -15.61
N GLN A 19 10.51 12.77 -14.55
CA GLN A 19 11.51 12.19 -13.64
C GLN A 19 12.35 11.06 -14.24
N ASP A 20 11.80 10.34 -15.22
CA ASP A 20 12.39 9.13 -15.82
C ASP A 20 12.72 8.04 -14.78
N VAL A 21 11.71 7.66 -14.00
CA VAL A 21 11.77 6.58 -13.00
C VAL A 21 11.59 5.22 -13.68
N GLY A 22 12.46 4.27 -13.38
CA GLY A 22 12.37 2.89 -13.85
C GLY A 22 11.57 2.01 -12.89
N HIS A 23 10.70 1.16 -13.45
CA HIS A 23 9.98 0.12 -12.71
C HIS A 23 10.26 -1.25 -13.34
N PHE A 24 10.39 -2.28 -12.50
CA PHE A 24 10.49 -3.67 -12.95
C PHE A 24 9.39 -4.48 -12.26
N ILE A 25 8.61 -5.22 -13.04
CA ILE A 25 7.50 -6.03 -12.56
C ILE A 25 7.73 -7.46 -13.01
N LEU A 26 7.67 -8.39 -12.06
CA LEU A 26 7.81 -9.82 -12.31
C LEU A 26 6.54 -10.55 -11.88
N CYS A 27 5.94 -11.30 -12.81
CA CYS A 27 4.80 -12.16 -12.53
C CYS A 27 5.22 -13.62 -12.71
N VAL A 28 5.05 -14.44 -11.68
CA VAL A 28 5.38 -15.86 -11.69
C VAL A 28 4.09 -16.66 -11.59
N ARG A 29 3.87 -17.60 -12.51
CA ARG A 29 2.70 -18.48 -12.49
C ARG A 29 3.01 -19.72 -11.63
N PRO A 30 2.37 -19.91 -10.46
CA PRO A 30 2.80 -20.93 -9.50
C PRO A 30 2.51 -22.37 -9.93
N ASP A 31 1.49 -22.59 -10.75
CA ASP A 31 1.10 -23.91 -11.29
C ASP A 31 2.09 -24.47 -12.34
N LEU A 32 3.10 -23.69 -12.74
CA LEU A 32 4.24 -24.20 -13.51
C LEU A 32 5.23 -24.99 -12.64
N PHE A 33 5.20 -24.78 -11.33
CA PHE A 33 6.15 -25.35 -10.37
C PHE A 33 5.48 -26.29 -9.36
N LEU A 34 4.16 -26.22 -9.24
CA LEU A 34 3.35 -26.99 -8.32
C LEU A 34 2.16 -27.62 -9.05
N PRO A 35 1.61 -28.76 -8.58
CA PRO A 35 0.55 -29.46 -9.30
C PRO A 35 -0.72 -28.61 -9.51
N SER A 36 -1.01 -27.68 -8.61
CA SER A 36 -2.14 -26.75 -8.75
C SER A 36 -1.95 -25.44 -8.00
N VAL A 37 -2.76 -24.44 -8.34
CA VAL A 37 -2.87 -23.19 -7.56
C VAL A 37 -3.38 -23.46 -6.14
N ALA A 38 -4.22 -24.49 -5.96
CA ALA A 38 -4.72 -24.86 -4.63
C ALA A 38 -3.59 -25.35 -3.72
N ASP A 39 -2.67 -26.15 -4.24
CA ASP A 39 -1.49 -26.63 -3.48
C ASP A 39 -0.57 -25.47 -3.09
N PHE A 40 -0.38 -24.50 -3.98
CA PHE A 40 0.36 -23.28 -3.67
C PHE A 40 -0.28 -22.52 -2.50
N LYS A 41 -1.60 -22.29 -2.57
CA LYS A 41 -2.34 -21.60 -1.49
C LYS A 41 -2.25 -22.35 -0.16
N ALA A 42 -2.46 -23.67 -0.18
CA ALA A 42 -2.37 -24.50 1.03
C ALA A 42 -0.97 -24.44 1.67
N ARG A 43 0.10 -24.39 0.86
CA ARG A 43 1.47 -24.19 1.38
C ARG A 43 1.67 -22.80 1.99
N MET A 44 1.11 -21.75 1.38
CA MET A 44 1.16 -20.39 1.92
C MET A 44 0.38 -20.28 3.24
N ASP A 45 -0.79 -20.91 3.34
CA ASP A 45 -1.59 -20.96 4.56
C ASP A 45 -0.83 -21.68 5.68
N HIS A 46 -0.20 -22.81 5.35
CA HIS A 46 0.64 -23.55 6.30
C HIS A 46 1.83 -22.70 6.77
N LEU A 47 2.52 -22.01 5.86
CA LEU A 47 3.63 -21.11 6.20
C LEU A 47 3.17 -20.01 7.16
N ALA A 48 2.05 -19.35 6.85
CA ALA A 48 1.49 -18.31 7.71
C ALA A 48 1.15 -18.84 9.10
N ALA A 49 0.54 -20.03 9.19
CA ALA A 49 0.22 -20.66 10.47
C ALA A 49 1.48 -20.97 11.30
N VAL A 50 2.53 -21.52 10.67
CA VAL A 50 3.81 -21.83 11.34
C VAL A 50 4.47 -20.57 11.88
N LEU A 51 4.50 -19.48 11.09
CA LEU A 51 5.10 -18.22 11.50
C LEU A 51 4.33 -17.58 12.65
N LYS A 52 3.01 -17.58 12.59
CA LYS A 52 2.15 -17.04 13.65
C LYS A 52 2.21 -17.81 14.97
N ALA A 53 2.61 -19.08 14.92
CA ALA A 53 2.77 -19.93 16.09
C ALA A 53 4.14 -19.78 16.79
N GLN A 54 5.08 -19.01 16.21
CA GLN A 54 6.40 -18.82 16.83
C GLN A 54 6.31 -18.03 18.14
N PRO A 55 7.28 -18.21 19.07
CA PRO A 55 7.40 -17.36 20.25
C PRO A 55 7.47 -15.89 19.86
N ARG A 56 6.68 -15.05 20.54
CA ARG A 56 6.66 -13.61 20.31
C ARG A 56 7.89 -12.97 20.94
N ALA A 57 8.38 -11.90 20.33
CA ALA A 57 9.36 -11.03 20.97
C ALA A 57 8.74 -10.34 22.20
N GLU A 58 9.58 -9.93 23.15
CA GLU A 58 9.14 -9.14 24.29
C GLU A 58 8.44 -7.86 23.82
N GLY A 59 7.27 -7.56 24.41
CA GLY A 59 6.45 -6.41 24.02
C GLY A 59 5.67 -6.56 22.71
N CYS A 60 5.74 -7.72 22.05
CA CYS A 60 4.98 -7.99 20.83
C CYS A 60 3.69 -8.77 21.12
N GLU A 61 2.54 -8.15 20.85
CA GLU A 61 1.23 -8.76 21.12
C GLU A 61 0.84 -9.84 20.10
N GLU A 62 1.29 -9.74 18.85
CA GLU A 62 0.97 -10.72 17.80
C GLU A 62 2.01 -10.70 16.68
N ILE A 63 2.17 -11.84 16.01
CA ILE A 63 2.97 -11.94 14.78
C ILE A 63 2.03 -11.71 13.59
N LEU A 64 2.31 -10.69 12.80
CA LEU A 64 1.53 -10.33 11.62
C LEU A 64 2.28 -10.73 10.34
N MET A 65 1.50 -11.15 9.34
CA MET A 65 2.03 -11.37 7.99
C MET A 65 2.07 -10.04 7.22
N PRO A 66 3.03 -9.84 6.30
CA PRO A 66 3.01 -8.68 5.40
C PRO A 66 1.65 -8.55 4.70
N GLY A 67 1.05 -7.37 4.74
CA GLY A 67 -0.27 -7.09 4.19
C GLY A 67 -1.43 -7.21 5.19
N GLU A 68 -1.26 -7.88 6.33
CA GLU A 68 -2.33 -7.96 7.35
C GLU A 68 -2.62 -6.61 8.04
N PRO A 69 -1.62 -5.82 8.48
CA PRO A 69 -1.89 -4.49 9.03
C PRO A 69 -2.63 -3.58 8.04
N GLU A 70 -2.23 -3.64 6.76
CA GLU A 70 -2.83 -2.88 5.67
C GLU A 70 -4.26 -3.33 5.40
N SER A 71 -4.50 -4.65 5.33
CA SER A 71 -5.84 -5.21 5.12
C SER A 71 -6.81 -4.85 6.26
N ARG A 72 -6.32 -4.88 7.52
CA ARG A 72 -7.11 -4.41 8.67
C ARG A 72 -7.42 -2.91 8.56
N SER A 73 -6.42 -2.10 8.23
CA SER A 73 -6.59 -0.66 8.05
C SER A 73 -7.55 -0.32 6.91
N GLU A 74 -7.48 -1.05 5.80
CA GLU A 74 -8.38 -0.93 4.65
C GLU A 74 -9.82 -1.30 5.05
N ALA A 75 -10.02 -2.44 5.71
CA ALA A 75 -11.34 -2.89 6.15
C ALA A 75 -12.02 -1.91 7.11
N GLU A 76 -11.24 -1.29 8.01
CA GLU A 76 -11.75 -0.25 8.90
C GLU A 76 -12.05 1.05 8.16
N ARG A 77 -11.11 1.56 7.36
CA ARG A 77 -11.28 2.83 6.62
C ARG A 77 -12.34 2.76 5.53
N ALA A 78 -12.63 1.57 4.99
CA ALA A 78 -13.76 1.36 4.10
C ALA A 78 -15.11 1.61 4.79
N LYS A 79 -15.19 1.41 6.10
CA LYS A 79 -16.41 1.64 6.90
C LYS A 79 -16.45 3.01 7.54
N SER A 80 -15.33 3.47 8.10
CA SER A 80 -15.25 4.70 8.91
C SER A 80 -14.68 5.91 8.16
N GLY A 81 -14.22 5.73 6.92
CA GLY A 81 -13.54 6.74 6.13
C GLY A 81 -12.03 6.81 6.38
N VAL A 82 -11.33 7.55 5.52
CA VAL A 82 -9.88 7.77 5.62
C VAL A 82 -9.62 9.02 6.46
N PRO A 83 -8.91 8.94 7.59
CA PRO A 83 -8.57 10.11 8.39
C PRO A 83 -7.56 10.98 7.62
N LEU A 84 -7.91 12.25 7.43
CA LEU A 84 -7.04 13.26 6.84
C LEU A 84 -6.54 14.22 7.93
N GLN A 85 -5.28 14.63 7.81
CA GLN A 85 -4.78 15.72 8.65
C GLN A 85 -5.45 17.04 8.26
N PRO A 86 -5.68 17.98 9.21
CA PRO A 86 -6.40 19.22 8.93
C PRO A 86 -5.78 20.08 7.81
N ASP A 87 -4.46 20.10 7.72
CA ASP A 87 -3.69 20.81 6.69
C ASP A 87 -3.86 20.19 5.30
N VAL A 88 -3.88 18.86 5.22
CA VAL A 88 -4.18 18.11 3.98
C VAL A 88 -5.59 18.39 3.51
N ALA A 89 -6.59 18.32 4.41
CA ALA A 89 -7.98 18.61 4.07
C ALA A 89 -8.16 20.04 3.56
N THR A 90 -7.53 21.01 4.24
CA THR A 90 -7.55 22.42 3.83
C THR A 90 -6.94 22.62 2.45
N SER A 91 -5.80 21.98 2.17
CA SER A 91 -5.13 22.06 0.87
C SER A 91 -5.99 21.48 -0.24
N LEU A 92 -6.60 20.31 -0.03
CA LEU A 92 -7.49 19.69 -1.02
C LEU A 92 -8.77 20.51 -1.27
N GLN A 93 -9.32 21.16 -0.25
CA GLN A 93 -10.47 22.05 -0.40
C GLN A 93 -10.14 23.30 -1.23
N ALA A 94 -8.92 23.84 -1.07
CA ALA A 94 -8.45 24.97 -1.88
C ALA A 94 -8.33 24.59 -3.36
N GLU A 95 -7.70 23.45 -3.66
CA GLU A 95 -7.59 22.89 -5.02
C GLU A 95 -8.97 22.63 -5.63
N ALA A 96 -9.90 22.06 -4.85
CA ALA A 96 -11.26 21.78 -5.31
C ALA A 96 -12.01 23.06 -5.71
N ARG A 97 -11.83 24.14 -4.94
CA ARG A 97 -12.40 25.46 -5.23
C ARG A 97 -11.81 26.07 -6.50
N GLU A 98 -10.50 25.97 -6.70
CA GLU A 98 -9.83 26.49 -7.90
C GLU A 98 -10.31 25.78 -9.17
N LEU A 99 -10.45 24.46 -9.09
CA LEU A 99 -10.88 23.62 -10.21
C LEU A 99 -12.42 23.55 -10.38
N GLY A 100 -13.18 24.15 -9.47
CA GLY A 100 -14.65 24.14 -9.51
C GLY A 100 -15.28 22.75 -9.29
N VAL A 101 -14.59 21.85 -8.58
CA VAL A 101 -15.09 20.51 -8.22
C VAL A 101 -15.56 20.47 -6.77
N THR A 102 -16.63 19.71 -6.51
CA THR A 102 -17.20 19.58 -5.17
C THR A 102 -16.28 18.73 -4.29
N PHE A 103 -15.85 19.28 -3.15
CA PHE A 103 -15.13 18.53 -2.13
C PHE A 103 -16.11 17.56 -1.43
N PRO A 104 -15.75 16.27 -1.25
CA PRO A 104 -16.66 15.27 -0.70
C PRO A 104 -16.94 15.48 0.79
N GLU A 105 -18.15 15.10 1.21
CA GLU A 105 -18.53 15.08 2.62
C GLU A 105 -17.82 13.92 3.37
N PRO A 106 -17.36 14.13 4.62
CA PRO A 106 -16.77 13.07 5.43
C PRO A 106 -17.75 11.91 5.71
N LEU A 107 -17.24 10.68 5.70
CA LEU A 107 -18.02 9.46 5.98
C LEU A 107 -18.41 9.31 7.46
N CYS A 108 -17.64 9.89 8.38
CA CYS A 108 -17.91 9.91 9.81
C CYS A 108 -17.53 11.29 10.38
N GLN A 109 -18.38 11.85 11.25
CA GLN A 109 -18.11 13.05 12.06
C GLN A 109 -17.49 12.66 13.40
#